data_AF-A0A435B4N8-F1
#
_entry.id   AF-A0A435B4N8-F1
#
_cell.length_a   1.000
_cell.length_b   1.000
_cell.length_c   1.000
_cell.angle_alpha   90.00
_cell.angle_beta   90.00
_cell.angle_gamma   90.00
#
_symmetry.space_group_name_H-M   'P 1'
#
loop_
_entity.id
_entity.type
_entity.pdbx_description
1 polymer ?
#
loop_
_entity_poly.entity_id
_entity_poly.type
_entity_poly.pdbx_seq_one_letter_code
_entity_poly.pdbx_strand_id
1 'polypeptide(L)'
;RLLGADGAEIAGRLAAVACLADLGQSAPSANADLRKLARLERFARGLARAFPWPEAMARVLPDDAIVCRCENVTAGDIRQGVAFGGGEANRVKSLSRVGMGRCQGRYCQLAAVELVAAQAGCTPGAVGRFRGQAPVRPAPIGAVLRNG
;
A
#
# COMPACT_ATOMS: atom_id res chain seq x y z
N ARG A 1 -3.42 -9.02 -2.24
CA ARG A 1 -3.36 -10.13 -3.24
C ARG A 1 -3.78 -9.55 -4.59
N LEU A 2 -3.07 -9.84 -5.68
CA LEU A 2 -3.43 -9.40 -7.03
C LEU A 2 -3.89 -10.62 -7.83
N LEU A 3 -5.18 -10.73 -8.12
CA LEU A 3 -5.79 -11.93 -8.72
C LEU A 3 -6.30 -11.71 -10.17
N GLY A 4 -6.05 -10.53 -10.75
CA GLY A 4 -6.60 -10.13 -12.04
C GLY A 4 -8.08 -9.77 -11.99
N ALA A 5 -8.67 -9.49 -13.17
CA ALA A 5 -10.05 -9.05 -13.31
C ALA A 5 -11.05 -10.12 -12.82
N ASP A 6 -10.94 -11.35 -13.31
CA ASP A 6 -11.82 -12.45 -12.92
C ASP A 6 -11.77 -12.73 -11.41
N GLY A 7 -10.56 -12.66 -10.84
CA GLY A 7 -10.35 -12.84 -9.41
C GLY A 7 -10.97 -11.72 -8.58
N ALA A 8 -10.96 -10.48 -9.09
CA ALA A 8 -11.63 -9.35 -8.45
C ALA A 8 -13.16 -9.51 -8.46
N GLU A 9 -13.74 -9.96 -9.58
CA GLU A 9 -15.18 -10.22 -9.69
C GLU A 9 -15.62 -11.32 -8.71
N ILE A 10 -14.91 -12.45 -8.71
CA ILE A 10 -15.18 -13.58 -7.81
C ILE A 10 -15.04 -13.16 -6.34
N ALA A 11 -13.97 -12.45 -5.99
CA ALA A 11 -13.77 -11.96 -4.63
C ALA A 11 -14.89 -10.99 -4.20
N GLY A 12 -15.36 -10.13 -5.10
CA GLY A 12 -16.51 -9.26 -4.87
C GLY A 12 -17.80 -10.03 -4.59
N ARG A 13 -18.09 -11.07 -5.39
CA ARG A 13 -19.27 -11.93 -5.18
C ARG A 13 -19.20 -12.68 -3.85
N LEU A 14 -18.04 -13.22 -3.50
CA LEU A 14 -17.82 -13.89 -2.22
C LEU A 14 -17.97 -12.93 -1.02
N ALA A 15 -17.47 -11.70 -1.15
CA ALA A 15 -17.67 -10.67 -0.13
C ALA A 15 -19.16 -10.33 0.02
N ALA A 16 -19.91 -10.22 -1.07
CA ALA A 16 -21.35 -9.98 -1.02
C ALA A 16 -22.11 -11.15 -0.34
N VAL A 17 -21.75 -12.40 -0.63
CA VAL A 17 -22.32 -13.58 0.05
C VAL A 17 -22.05 -13.53 1.56
N ALA A 18 -20.82 -13.19 1.97
CA ALA A 18 -20.48 -13.03 3.39
C ALA A 18 -21.31 -11.91 4.05
N CYS A 19 -21.41 -10.75 3.40
CA CYS A 19 -22.24 -9.65 3.92
C CYS A 19 -23.72 -10.01 4.04
N LEU A 20 -24.29 -10.73 3.07
CA LEU A 20 -25.68 -11.18 3.15
C LEU A 20 -25.88 -12.15 4.32
N ALA A 21 -24.94 -13.08 4.53
CA ALA A 21 -24.97 -14.01 5.65
C ALA A 21 -24.88 -13.27 7.01
N ASP A 22 -23.97 -12.30 7.14
CA ASP A 22 -23.82 -11.46 8.35
C ASP A 22 -25.10 -10.66 8.66
N LEU A 23 -25.83 -10.26 7.62
CA LEU A 23 -27.12 -9.56 7.73
C LEU A 23 -28.32 -10.52 7.93
N GLY A 24 -28.09 -11.83 8.01
CA GLY A 24 -29.15 -12.83 8.14
C GLY A 24 -30.02 -12.99 6.90
N GLN A 25 -29.55 -12.55 5.73
CA GLN A 25 -30.27 -12.67 4.46
C GLN A 25 -29.90 -13.95 3.72
N SER A 26 -30.82 -14.43 2.86
CA SER A 26 -30.53 -15.54 1.96
C SER A 26 -29.41 -15.17 1.00
N ALA A 27 -28.42 -16.04 0.87
CA ALA A 27 -27.27 -15.84 -0.01
C ALA A 27 -27.09 -17.06 -0.94
N PRO A 28 -26.63 -16.86 -2.17
CA PRO A 28 -26.32 -17.97 -3.07
C PRO A 28 -25.11 -18.77 -2.58
N SER A 29 -24.98 -20.02 -3.05
CA SER A 29 -23.84 -20.88 -2.68
C SER A 29 -22.50 -20.30 -3.16
N ALA A 30 -21.55 -20.14 -2.24
CA ALA A 30 -20.18 -19.69 -2.53
C ALA A 30 -19.25 -20.78 -3.09
N ASN A 31 -19.67 -22.05 -3.09
CA ASN A 31 -18.77 -23.19 -3.32
C ASN A 31 -18.05 -23.17 -4.67
N ALA A 32 -18.77 -22.83 -5.75
CA ALA A 32 -18.18 -22.76 -7.09
C ALA A 32 -17.14 -21.63 -7.18
N ASP A 33 -17.45 -20.48 -6.60
CA ASP A 33 -16.59 -19.30 -6.60
C ASP A 33 -15.35 -19.50 -5.72
N LEU A 34 -15.47 -20.15 -4.56
CA LEU A 34 -14.33 -20.52 -3.72
C LEU A 34 -13.35 -21.44 -4.46
N ARG A 35 -13.85 -22.43 -5.22
CA ARG A 35 -13.01 -23.31 -6.04
C ARG A 35 -12.27 -22.54 -7.15
N LYS A 36 -12.97 -21.63 -7.83
CA LYS A 36 -12.36 -20.76 -8.85
C LYS A 36 -11.31 -19.83 -8.25
N LEU A 37 -11.61 -19.20 -7.11
CA LEU A 37 -10.70 -18.32 -6.39
C LEU A 37 -9.41 -19.06 -6.03
N ALA A 38 -9.50 -20.28 -5.49
CA ALA A 38 -8.33 -21.10 -5.16
C ALA A 38 -7.43 -21.39 -6.38
N ARG A 39 -8.02 -21.62 -7.57
CA ARG A 39 -7.26 -21.77 -8.82
C ARG A 39 -6.52 -20.48 -9.19
N LEU A 40 -7.20 -19.33 -9.12
CA LEU A 40 -6.62 -18.03 -9.42
C LEU A 40 -5.51 -17.64 -8.43
N GLU A 41 -5.68 -17.97 -7.15
CA GLU A 41 -4.65 -17.74 -6.13
C GLU A 41 -3.37 -18.54 -6.39
N ARG A 42 -3.49 -19.79 -6.86
CA ARG A 42 -2.30 -20.58 -7.27
C ARG A 42 -1.55 -19.90 -8.40
N PHE A 43 -2.27 -19.41 -9.41
CA PHE A 43 -1.68 -18.70 -10.53
C PHE A 43 -1.02 -17.38 -10.09
N ALA A 44 -1.72 -16.58 -9.28
CA ALA A 44 -1.19 -15.33 -8.74
C ALA A 44 0.08 -15.53 -7.90
N ARG A 45 0.18 -16.63 -7.15
CA ARG A 45 1.43 -17.00 -6.44
C ARG A 45 2.58 -17.27 -7.41
N GLY A 46 2.32 -17.89 -8.56
CA GLY A 46 3.31 -18.05 -9.63
C GLY A 46 3.79 -16.71 -10.16
N LEU A 47 2.86 -15.79 -10.48
CA LEU A 47 3.20 -14.44 -10.94
C LEU A 47 4.02 -13.65 -9.91
N ALA A 48 3.63 -13.68 -8.64
CA ALA A 48 4.37 -12.98 -7.59
C ALA A 48 5.81 -13.48 -7.41
N ARG A 49 6.07 -14.77 -7.73
CA ARG A 49 7.42 -15.35 -7.74
C ARG A 49 8.21 -14.96 -9.00
N ALA A 50 7.55 -14.89 -10.14
CA ALA A 50 8.18 -14.53 -11.42
C ALA A 50 8.51 -13.03 -11.50
N PHE A 51 7.68 -12.19 -10.88
CA PHE A 51 7.80 -10.73 -10.89
C PHE A 51 7.83 -10.17 -9.45
N PRO A 52 8.89 -10.46 -8.68
CA PRO A 52 9.02 -9.96 -7.32
C PRO A 52 9.18 -8.44 -7.30
N TRP A 53 8.80 -7.82 -6.19
CA TRP A 53 9.16 -6.44 -5.90
C TRP A 53 10.71 -6.31 -5.89
N PRO A 54 11.31 -5.35 -6.62
CA PRO A 54 12.76 -5.25 -6.76
C PRO A 54 13.39 -4.57 -5.54
N GLU A 55 13.29 -5.21 -4.37
CA GLU A 55 13.75 -4.66 -3.08
C GLU A 55 15.23 -4.24 -3.12
N ALA A 56 16.10 -5.06 -3.72
CA ALA A 56 17.54 -4.78 -3.80
C ALA A 56 17.81 -3.48 -4.58
N MET A 57 17.10 -3.27 -5.69
CA MET A 57 17.20 -2.04 -6.48
C MET A 57 16.66 -0.83 -5.72
N ALA A 58 15.55 -0.98 -4.99
CA ALA A 58 14.96 0.10 -4.22
C ALA A 58 15.90 0.59 -3.10
N ARG A 59 16.64 -0.32 -2.44
CA ARG A 59 17.55 0.01 -1.33
C ARG A 59 18.79 0.80 -1.78
N VAL A 60 19.24 0.60 -3.03
CA VAL A 60 20.47 1.19 -3.59
C VAL A 60 20.22 2.39 -4.51
N LEU A 61 19.01 2.97 -4.48
CA LEU A 61 18.72 4.19 -5.25
C LEU A 61 19.76 5.30 -4.93
N PRO A 62 20.29 6.01 -5.93
CA PRO A 62 21.23 7.09 -5.69
C PRO A 62 20.56 8.21 -4.89
N ASP A 63 21.33 8.99 -4.14
CA ASP A 63 20.79 10.00 -3.22
C ASP A 63 19.91 11.04 -3.90
N ASP A 64 20.18 11.38 -5.16
CA ASP A 64 19.41 12.34 -5.97
C ASP A 64 18.15 11.75 -6.61
N ALA A 65 17.92 10.43 -6.51
CA ALA A 65 16.74 9.79 -7.07
C ALA A 65 15.47 10.27 -6.38
N ILE A 66 14.53 10.82 -7.16
CA ILE A 66 13.22 11.23 -6.65
C ILE A 66 12.39 10.00 -6.29
N VAL A 67 12.07 9.88 -5.00
CA VAL A 67 11.20 8.82 -4.46
C VAL A 67 9.77 9.31 -4.33
N CYS A 68 9.55 10.55 -3.87
CA CYS A 68 8.23 11.16 -3.78
C CYS A 68 8.09 12.32 -4.76
N ARG A 69 7.53 12.06 -5.96
CA ARG A 69 7.28 13.11 -6.96
C ARG A 69 6.39 14.25 -6.47
N CYS A 70 5.42 13.97 -5.58
CA CYS A 70 4.49 15.02 -5.14
C CYS A 70 5.15 16.07 -4.24
N GLU A 71 6.12 15.67 -3.43
CA GLU A 71 6.80 16.54 -2.45
C GLU A 71 8.26 16.79 -2.84
N ASN A 72 8.68 16.31 -4.03
CA ASN A 72 10.04 16.36 -4.54
C ASN A 72 11.10 15.79 -3.59
N VAL A 73 10.77 14.70 -2.88
CA VAL A 73 11.65 14.07 -1.88
C VAL A 73 12.52 13.03 -2.56
N THR A 74 13.82 13.12 -2.33
CA THR A 74 14.85 12.21 -2.85
C THR A 74 15.11 11.01 -1.93
N ALA A 75 15.89 10.03 -2.39
CA ALA A 75 16.35 8.93 -1.54
C ALA A 75 17.29 9.44 -0.43
N GLY A 76 18.13 10.44 -0.71
CA GLY A 76 19.01 11.08 0.26
C GLY A 76 18.23 11.74 1.39
N ASP A 77 17.15 12.45 1.08
CA ASP A 77 16.28 13.08 2.10
C ASP A 77 15.67 12.05 3.05
N ILE A 78 15.29 10.88 2.52
CA ILE A 78 14.74 9.78 3.33
C ILE A 78 15.84 9.23 4.25
N ARG A 79 17.05 8.99 3.74
CA ARG A 79 18.19 8.50 4.54
C ARG A 79 18.57 9.49 5.65
N GLN A 80 18.59 10.79 5.35
CA GLN A 80 18.78 11.84 6.35
C GLN A 80 17.65 11.84 7.39
N GLY A 81 16.41 11.65 6.94
CA GLY A 81 15.25 11.50 7.83
C GLY A 81 15.38 10.34 8.81
N VAL A 82 16.04 9.25 8.43
CA VAL A 82 16.32 8.11 9.34
C VAL A 82 17.30 8.48 10.44
N ALA A 83 18.28 9.35 10.19
CA ALA A 83 19.25 9.77 11.20
C ALA A 83 18.58 10.40 12.44
N PHE A 84 17.43 11.07 12.25
CA PHE A 84 16.64 11.68 13.33
C PHE A 84 15.37 10.90 13.69
N GLY A 85 14.78 10.21 12.72
CA GLY A 85 13.49 9.52 12.85
C GLY A 85 13.61 8.04 13.23
N GLY A 86 14.82 7.46 13.16
CA GLY A 86 15.05 6.03 13.31
C GLY A 86 14.38 5.20 12.22
N GLY A 87 14.20 3.91 12.50
CA GLY A 87 13.58 2.96 11.58
C GLY A 87 12.06 2.91 11.64
N GLU A 88 11.34 4.04 11.73
CA GLU A 88 9.86 4.07 11.73
C GLU A 88 9.30 4.95 10.60
N ALA A 89 8.40 4.39 9.79
CA ALA A 89 7.93 5.02 8.55
C ALA A 89 7.28 6.39 8.77
N ASN A 90 6.49 6.57 9.81
CA ASN A 90 5.72 7.80 10.03
C ASN A 90 6.58 8.94 10.62
N ARG A 91 7.62 8.63 11.41
CA ARG A 91 8.65 9.58 11.85
C ARG A 91 9.44 10.10 10.65
N VAL A 92 9.96 9.21 9.81
CA VAL A 92 10.68 9.60 8.59
C VAL A 92 9.77 10.39 7.64
N LYS A 93 8.50 9.99 7.49
CA LYS A 93 7.48 10.75 6.76
C LYS A 93 7.27 12.15 7.32
N SER A 94 7.21 12.33 8.64
CA SER A 94 7.03 13.65 9.24
C SER A 94 8.23 14.57 9.03
N LEU A 95 9.45 14.01 9.00
CA LEU A 95 10.69 14.77 8.83
C LEU A 95 10.98 15.13 7.37
N SER A 96 10.83 14.17 6.46
CA SER A 96 11.15 14.33 5.03
C SER A 96 9.95 14.72 4.16
N ARG A 97 8.72 14.67 4.70
CA ARG A 97 7.45 14.81 3.98
C ARG A 97 7.13 13.71 2.96
N VAL A 98 7.94 12.63 2.88
CA VAL A 98 7.68 11.53 1.94
C VAL A 98 6.25 10.98 2.12
N GLY A 99 5.48 10.93 1.03
CA GLY A 99 4.10 10.43 1.06
C GLY A 99 3.06 11.40 1.62
N MET A 100 3.39 12.67 1.87
CA MET A 100 2.43 13.70 2.32
C MET A 100 1.72 14.45 1.19
N GLY A 101 2.16 14.28 -0.08
CA GLY A 101 1.53 14.96 -1.21
C GLY A 101 0.16 14.38 -1.61
N ARG A 102 -0.44 14.88 -2.69
CA ARG A 102 -1.81 14.50 -3.15
C ARG A 102 -2.01 12.99 -3.34
N CYS A 103 -0.94 12.25 -3.65
CA CYS A 103 -0.97 10.81 -3.79
C CYS A 103 -1.04 10.06 -2.45
N GLN A 104 -0.80 10.73 -1.32
CA GLN A 104 -0.84 10.18 0.04
C GLN A 104 -0.03 8.88 0.20
N GLY A 105 1.16 8.83 -0.43
CA GLY A 105 2.08 7.71 -0.31
C GLY A 105 1.81 6.51 -1.22
N ARG A 106 0.73 6.50 -2.02
CA ARG A 106 0.35 5.34 -2.87
C ARG A 106 1.46 4.85 -3.80
N TYR A 107 2.31 5.75 -4.27
CA TYR A 107 3.40 5.42 -5.20
C TYR A 107 4.75 5.25 -4.51
N CYS A 108 5.05 6.08 -3.51
CA CYS A 108 6.39 6.17 -2.93
C CYS A 108 6.58 5.31 -1.68
N GLN A 109 5.50 4.83 -1.02
CA GLN A 109 5.60 4.16 0.27
C GLN A 109 6.48 2.92 0.26
N LEU A 110 6.34 2.04 -0.74
CA LEU A 110 7.12 0.80 -0.79
C LEU A 110 8.62 1.08 -0.88
N ALA A 111 9.02 1.95 -1.81
CA ALA A 111 10.42 2.35 -1.96
C ALA A 111 10.96 3.07 -0.72
N ALA A 112 10.17 3.97 -0.12
CA ALA A 112 10.56 4.67 1.09
C ALA A 112 10.78 3.72 2.27
N VAL A 113 9.91 2.72 2.46
CA VAL A 113 10.07 1.72 3.52
C VAL A 113 11.33 0.88 3.31
N GLU A 114 11.63 0.49 2.07
CA GLU A 114 12.89 -0.23 1.76
C GLU A 114 14.13 0.61 2.08
N LEU A 115 14.12 1.90 1.72
CA LEU A 115 15.21 2.83 2.02
C LEU A 115 15.40 3.03 3.53
N VAL A 116 14.30 3.20 4.27
CA VAL A 116 14.34 3.33 5.73
C VAL A 116 14.86 2.06 6.38
N ALA A 117 14.40 0.89 5.93
CA ALA A 117 14.83 -0.40 6.44
C ALA A 117 16.33 -0.61 6.21
N ALA A 118 16.81 -0.32 5.00
CA ALA A 118 18.23 -0.42 4.65
C ALA A 118 19.09 0.54 5.50
N GLN A 119 18.67 1.80 5.63
CA GLN A 119 19.43 2.80 6.39
C GLN A 119 19.43 2.54 7.90
N ALA A 120 18.33 2.01 8.45
CA ALA A 120 18.19 1.71 9.88
C ALA A 120 18.72 0.32 10.26
N GLY A 121 19.13 -0.51 9.30
CA GLY A 121 19.59 -1.88 9.55
C GLY A 121 18.51 -2.82 10.08
N CYS A 122 17.24 -2.61 9.69
CA CYS A 122 16.10 -3.40 10.15
C CYS A 122 15.28 -3.95 8.97
N THR A 123 14.22 -4.71 9.28
CA THR A 123 13.34 -5.27 8.24
C THR A 123 12.26 -4.26 7.82
N PRO A 124 11.76 -4.30 6.57
CA PRO A 124 10.61 -3.49 6.14
C PRO A 124 9.38 -3.63 7.04
N GLY A 125 9.17 -4.83 7.62
CA GLY A 125 8.09 -5.08 8.57
C GLY A 125 8.23 -4.31 9.89
N ALA A 126 9.45 -4.14 10.39
CA ALA A 126 9.73 -3.35 11.59
C ALA A 126 9.56 -1.84 11.34
N VAL A 127 9.85 -1.38 10.12
CA VAL A 127 9.61 0.01 9.69
C VAL A 127 8.12 0.36 9.64
N GLY A 128 7.29 -0.61 9.27
CA GLY A 128 5.85 -0.45 9.17
C GLY A 128 5.41 0.23 7.87
N ARG A 129 4.31 0.97 7.93
CA ARG A 129 3.68 1.61 6.76
C ARG A 129 3.27 3.04 7.08
N PHE A 130 3.08 3.86 6.05
CA PHE A 130 2.44 5.14 6.26
C PHE A 130 1.01 4.92 6.75
N ARG A 131 0.65 5.62 7.82
CA ARG A 131 -0.70 5.58 8.36
C ARG A 131 -1.63 6.31 7.39
N GLY A 132 -2.65 5.59 6.92
CA GLY A 132 -3.75 6.18 6.14
C GLY A 132 -4.65 7.01 7.04
N GLN A 133 -5.13 8.15 6.52
CA GLN A 133 -6.04 9.06 7.21
C GLN A 133 -7.20 9.44 6.29
N ALA A 134 -8.33 9.83 6.88
CA ALA A 134 -9.44 10.37 6.12
C ALA A 134 -9.13 11.81 5.62
N PRO A 135 -9.62 12.20 4.44
CA PRO A 135 -10.32 11.38 3.44
C PRO A 135 -9.34 10.52 2.61
N VAL A 136 -9.78 9.31 2.21
CA VAL A 136 -8.92 8.36 1.46
C VAL A 136 -8.45 8.91 0.11
N ARG A 137 -9.20 9.85 -0.49
CA ARG A 137 -8.80 10.66 -1.65
C ARG A 137 -9.07 12.13 -1.31
N PRO A 138 -8.27 13.08 -1.82
CA PRO A 138 -8.57 14.49 -1.66
C PRO A 138 -10.00 14.80 -2.11
N ALA A 139 -10.75 15.48 -1.25
CA ALA A 139 -12.10 15.95 -1.52
C ALA A 139 -12.16 17.47 -1.31
N PRO A 140 -12.95 18.23 -2.08
CA PRO A 140 -13.18 19.64 -1.84
C PRO A 140 -13.76 19.86 -0.44
N ILE A 141 -13.39 20.97 0.22
CA ILE A 141 -13.94 21.30 1.55
C ILE A 141 -15.47 21.42 1.52
N GLY A 142 -16.04 21.96 0.44
CA GLY A 142 -17.49 22.05 0.24
C GLY A 142 -18.22 20.70 0.21
N ALA A 143 -17.52 19.58 -0.02
CA ALA A 143 -18.13 18.25 0.04
C ALA A 143 -18.38 17.76 1.48
N VAL A 144 -17.75 18.38 2.48
CA VAL A 144 -17.89 18.02 3.91
C VAL A 144 -18.48 19.14 4.76
N LEU A 145 -18.65 20.34 4.21
CA LEU A 145 -19.40 21.40 4.86
C LEU A 145 -20.89 21.06 4.81
N ARG A 146 -21.57 21.15 5.95
CA ARG A 146 -23.04 21.16 5.95
C ARG A 146 -23.46 22.52 5.40
N ASN A 147 -24.35 22.54 4.41
CA ASN A 147 -25.01 23.77 3.97
C ASN A 147 -25.69 24.36 5.21
N GLY A 148 -25.24 25.55 5.62
CA GLY A 148 -25.98 26.40 6.54
C GLY A 148 -27.18 27.03 5.85
#